data_AF-A0A031IIH0-F1
#
_entry.id   AF-A0A031IIH0-F1
#
_cell.length_a   1.000
_cell.length_b   1.000
_cell.length_c   1.000
_cell.angle_alpha   90.00
_cell.angle_beta   90.00
_cell.angle_gamma   90.00
#
_symmetry.space_group_name_H-M   'P 1'
#
loop_
_entity.id
_entity.type
_entity.pdbx_description
1 polymer ?
#
loop_
_entity_poly.entity_id
_entity_poly.type
_entity_poly.pdbx_seq_one_letter_code
_entity_poly.pdbx_strand_id
1 'polypeptide(L)'
;MKNEFEFMTTAEAILFVSSFFMWLYIGRHFVMITTFDDLFLTQSWWLLLPVITFILFLRSFVVRRLILHHSQEDEDLSREA
;
A
#
# COMPACT_ATOMS: atom_id res chain seq x y z
N MET A 1 -28.49 -0.48 -9.08
CA MET A 1 -27.84 0.34 -8.05
C MET A 1 -26.46 0.71 -8.55
N LYS A 2 -26.06 1.98 -8.46
CA LYS A 2 -24.74 2.44 -8.86
C LYS A 2 -23.76 1.89 -7.81
N ASN A 3 -23.06 0.81 -8.14
CA ASN A 3 -21.97 0.30 -7.31
C ASN A 3 -20.84 1.32 -7.39
N GLU A 4 -20.90 2.34 -6.54
CA GLU A 4 -19.74 3.15 -6.18
C GLU A 4 -18.85 2.28 -5.29
N PHE A 5 -18.23 1.26 -5.91
CA PHE A 5 -17.02 0.68 -5.37
C PHE A 5 -16.00 1.82 -5.34
N GLU A 6 -15.91 2.51 -4.21
CA GLU A 6 -14.84 3.46 -3.94
C GLU A 6 -13.54 2.63 -3.94
N PHE A 7 -12.92 2.54 -5.13
CA PHE A 7 -11.89 1.56 -5.43
C PHE A 7 -10.67 1.74 -4.54
N MET A 8 -10.42 2.98 -4.14
CA MET A 8 -9.30 3.44 -3.33
C MET A 8 -9.69 4.77 -2.69
N THR A 9 -9.49 4.88 -1.39
CA THR A 9 -9.60 6.13 -0.65
C THR A 9 -8.46 7.08 -0.98
N THR A 10 -8.68 8.38 -0.81
CA THR A 10 -7.65 9.41 -1.01
C THR A 10 -6.38 9.13 -0.21
N ALA A 11 -6.51 8.62 1.02
CA ALA A 11 -5.38 8.30 1.88
C ALA A 11 -4.53 7.15 1.30
N GLU A 12 -5.15 6.09 0.77
CA GLU A 12 -4.45 5.00 0.09
C GLU A 12 -3.76 5.47 -1.18
N ALA A 13 -4.42 6.32 -1.96
CA ALA A 13 -3.83 6.90 -3.17
C ALA A 13 -2.58 7.72 -2.83
N ILE A 14 -2.63 8.53 -1.77
CA ILE A 14 -1.47 9.27 -1.27
C ILE A 14 -0.35 8.30 -0.85
N LEU A 15 -0.65 7.29 -0.02
CA LEU A 15 0.37 6.33 0.42
C LEU A 15 1.02 5.60 -0.77
N PHE A 16 0.22 5.19 -1.75
CA PHE A 16 0.70 4.52 -2.95
C PHE A 16 1.59 5.43 -3.81
N VAL A 17 1.07 6.61 -4.18
CA VAL A 17 1.79 7.57 -5.03
C VAL A 17 3.04 8.08 -4.34
N SER A 18 2.97 8.42 -3.05
CA SER A 18 4.13 8.83 -2.26
C SER A 18 5.17 7.72 -2.15
N SER A 19 4.77 6.46 -1.94
CA SER A 19 5.72 5.33 -1.93
C SER A 19 6.46 5.19 -3.26
N PHE A 20 5.77 5.38 -4.39
CA PHE A 20 6.36 5.33 -5.71
C PHE A 20 7.37 6.45 -5.95
N PHE A 21 7.03 7.69 -5.61
CA PHE A 21 7.97 8.81 -5.72
C PHE A 21 9.16 8.69 -4.77
N MET A 22 8.97 8.16 -3.56
CA MET A 22 10.08 7.86 -2.65
C MET A 22 11.03 6.81 -3.24
N TRP A 23 10.49 5.75 -3.86
CA TRP A 23 11.30 4.77 -4.58
C TRP A 23 12.10 5.39 -5.72
N LEU A 24 11.50 6.26 -6.53
CA LEU A 24 12.20 6.98 -7.60
C LEU A 24 13.30 7.90 -7.06
N TYR A 25 13.00 8.63 -5.99
CA TYR A 25 13.96 9.51 -5.33
C TYR A 25 15.17 8.74 -4.82
N ILE A 26 14.92 7.64 -4.11
CA ILE A 26 15.98 6.79 -3.58
C ILE A 26 16.75 6.13 -4.72
N GLY A 27 16.08 5.56 -5.73
CA GLY A 27 16.74 4.94 -6.88
C GLY A 27 17.63 5.90 -7.68
N ARG A 28 17.32 7.21 -7.68
CA ARG A 28 18.15 8.24 -8.34
C ARG A 28 19.31 8.74 -7.48
N HIS A 29 19.16 8.77 -6.15
CA HIS A 29 20.17 9.32 -5.24
C HIS A 29 21.06 8.27 -4.57
N PHE A 30 20.57 7.04 -4.40
CA PHE A 30 21.29 5.89 -3.86
C PHE A 30 21.77 5.02 -5.02
N VAL A 31 22.88 5.45 -5.62
CA VAL A 31 23.61 4.67 -6.62
C VAL A 31 23.97 3.31 -6.00
N MET A 32 23.39 2.26 -6.58
CA MET A 32 23.59 0.81 -6.36
C MET A 32 24.11 0.36 -4.99
N ILE A 33 23.22 -0.19 -4.17
CA ILE A 33 23.60 -1.23 -3.20
C ILE A 33 24.18 -2.39 -3.99
N THR A 34 25.50 -2.52 -4.00
CA THR A 34 26.20 -3.62 -4.67
C THR A 34 26.24 -4.89 -3.83
N THR A 35 25.96 -4.77 -2.52
CA THR A 35 26.19 -5.84 -1.54
C THR A 35 25.18 -5.80 -0.39
N PHE A 36 24.75 -6.97 0.12
CA PHE A 36 23.78 -7.07 1.23
C PHE A 36 24.28 -6.46 2.53
N ASP A 37 25.60 -6.33 2.74
CA ASP A 37 26.15 -5.66 3.92
C ASP A 37 25.87 -4.15 3.94
N ASP A 38 25.73 -3.53 2.76
CA ASP A 38 25.41 -2.11 2.66
C ASP A 38 23.98 -1.79 3.12
N LEU A 39 23.08 -2.79 3.19
CA LEU A 39 21.72 -2.65 3.72
C LEU A 39 21.69 -2.28 5.21
N PHE A 40 22.74 -2.56 5.97
CA PHE A 40 22.81 -2.25 7.41
C PHE A 40 23.50 -0.92 7.72
N LEU A 41 24.01 -0.21 6.71
CA LEU A 41 24.53 1.15 6.88
C LEU A 41 23.39 2.16 7.07
N THR A 42 23.66 3.25 7.80
CA THR A 42 22.71 4.34 8.10
C THR A 42 22.04 4.94 6.86
N GLN A 43 22.71 4.87 5.71
CA GLN A 43 22.17 5.29 4.43
C GLN A 43 21.00 4.40 3.98
N SER A 44 21.07 3.10 4.21
CA SER A 44 20.07 2.12 3.79
C SER A 44 18.78 2.15 4.61
N TRP A 45 18.76 2.83 5.76
CA TRP A 45 17.52 3.04 6.53
C TRP A 45 16.51 3.90 5.76
N TRP A 46 16.97 4.74 4.84
CA TRP A 46 16.08 5.49 3.94
C TRP A 46 15.30 4.60 2.98
N LEU A 47 15.77 3.37 2.69
CA LEU A 47 15.02 2.39 1.90
C LEU A 47 13.84 1.78 2.67
N LEU A 48 13.84 1.85 4.00
CA LEU A 48 12.72 1.37 4.80
C LEU A 48 11.50 2.28 4.65
N LEU A 49 11.70 3.59 4.42
CA LEU A 49 10.61 4.55 4.24
C LEU A 49 9.64 4.18 3.11
N PRO A 50 10.07 4.03 1.84
CA PRO A 50 9.15 3.64 0.78
C PRO A 50 8.53 2.26 1.00
N VAL A 51 9.28 1.33 1.61
CA VAL A 51 8.78 -0.02 1.94
C VAL A 51 7.67 0.03 2.99
N ILE A 52 7.88 0.71 4.12
CA ILE A 52 6.88 0.85 5.18
C ILE A 52 5.65 1.56 4.64
N THR A 53 5.83 2.63 3.87
CA THR A 53 4.71 3.39 3.28
C THR A 53 3.90 2.51 2.34
N PHE A 54 4.56 1.67 1.54
CA PHE A 54 3.90 0.71 0.66
C PHE A 54 3.19 -0.41 1.44
N ILE A 55 3.77 -0.91 2.53
CA ILE A 55 3.12 -1.90 3.41
C ILE A 55 1.87 -1.31 4.07
N LEU A 56 1.93 -0.05 4.52
CA LEU A 56 0.76 0.64 5.10
C LEU A 56 -0.36 0.80 4.07
N PHE A 57 -0.02 1.18 2.83
CA PHE A 57 -0.96 1.17 1.71
C PHE A 57 -1.58 -0.22 1.52
N LEU A 58 -0.75 -1.25 1.35
CA LEU A 58 -1.20 -2.61 1.07
C LEU A 58 -2.11 -3.16 2.18
N ARG A 59 -1.72 -2.96 3.45
CA ARG A 59 -2.53 -3.36 4.60
C ARG A 59 -3.87 -2.63 4.61
N SER A 60 -3.87 -1.31 4.40
CA SER A 60 -5.11 -0.52 4.38
C SER A 60 -6.04 -1.00 3.26
N PHE A 61 -5.48 -1.25 2.08
CA PHE A 61 -6.20 -1.71 0.90
C PHE A 61 -6.80 -3.10 1.05
N VAL A 62 -6.00 -4.07 1.49
CA VAL A 62 -6.44 -5.46 1.66
C VAL A 62 -7.50 -5.58 2.75
N VAL A 63 -7.30 -4.92 3.91
CA VAL A 63 -8.25 -4.99 5.02
C VAL A 63 -9.60 -4.40 4.63
N ARG A 64 -9.61 -3.24 3.94
CA ARG A 64 -10.85 -2.60 3.48
C ARG A 64 -11.59 -3.46 2.46
N ARG A 65 -10.85 -4.06 1.51
CA ARG A 65 -11.41 -4.99 0.51
C ARG A 65 -12.02 -6.22 1.15
N LEU A 66 -11.36 -6.79 2.15
CA LEU A 66 -11.87 -7.94 2.90
C LEU A 66 -13.18 -7.61 3.62
N ILE A 67 -13.23 -6.45 4.31
CA ILE A 67 -14.44 -5.99 5.00
C ILE A 67 -15.60 -5.75 4.02
N LEU A 68 -15.33 -5.10 2.89
CA LEU A 68 -16.33 -4.86 1.84
C LEU A 68 -16.90 -6.17 1.27
N HIS A 69 -16.03 -7.15 1.01
CA HIS A 69 -16.46 -8.46 0.50
C HIS A 69 -17.39 -9.17 1.51
N HIS A 70 -17.01 -9.18 2.78
CA HIS A 70 -17.80 -9.83 3.83
C HIS A 70 -19.16 -9.14 4.05
N SER A 71 -19.18 -7.80 4.05
CA SER A 71 -20.42 -7.03 4.17
C SER A 71 -21.38 -7.27 3.01
N GLN A 72 -20.86 -7.57 1.82
CA GLN A 72 -21.69 -7.86 0.65
C GLN A 72 -22.32 -9.26 0.74
N GLU A 73 -21.58 -10.25 1.24
CA GLU A 73 -22.09 -11.60 1.50
C GLU A 73 -23.23 -11.59 2.54
N ASP A 74 -23.10 -10.80 3.61
CA ASP A 74 -24.15 -10.67 4.64
C ASP A 74 -25.42 -9.99 4.09
N GLU A 75 -25.28 -8.97 3.23
CA GLU A 75 -26.43 -8.31 2.59
C GLU A 75 -27.20 -9.25 1.65
N ASP A 76 -26.47 -10.05 0.87
CA ASP A 76 -27.07 -10.99 -0.08
C ASP A 76 -27.80 -12.12 0.65
N LEU A 77 -27.22 -12.66 1.73
CA LEU A 77 -27.88 -13.68 2.58
C LEU A 77 -29.17 -13.14 3.23
N SER A 78 -29.17 -11.87 3.62
CA SER A 78 -30.32 -11.20 4.24
C SER A 78 -31.46 -10.91 3.26
N ARG A 79 -31.16 -10.82 1.95
CA ARG A 79 -32.16 -10.60 0.89
C ARG A 79 -32.79 -11.90 0.39
N GLU A 80 -32.12 -13.03 0.58
CA GLU A 80 -32.61 -14.36 0.16
C GLU A 80 -33.46 -15.08 1.23
N ALA A 81 -33.50 -14.58 2.48
CA ALA A 81 -34.28 -15.10 3.60
C ALA A 81 -35.64 -14.42 3.78
#